data_AF-W1XP78-F1
#
_entry.id   AF-W1XP78-F1
#
_cell.length_a   1.000
_cell.length_b   1.000
_cell.length_c   1.000
_cell.angle_alpha   90.00
_cell.angle_beta   90.00
_cell.angle_gamma   90.00
#
_symmetry.space_group_name_H-M   'P 1'
#
loop_
_entity.id
_entity.type
_entity.pdbx_description
1 polymer ?
#
loop_
_entity_poly.entity_id
_entity_poly.type
_entity_poly.pdbx_seq_one_letter_code
_entity_poly.pdbx_strand_id
1 'polypeptide(L)'
;MTNIYEKVKQDLDNFYSNNDSNIWRNKNHIEMPFGLVNDPNGLSYFNGKYHIFYQWNPFGCEHKTKHWALVKTTDFVNFTKPEII
;
A
#
# COMPACT_ATOMS: atom_id res chain seq x y z
N MET A 1 -11.11 -9.93 19.61
CA MET A 1 -11.15 -8.93 18.52
C MET A 1 -9.76 -8.91 17.90
N THR A 2 -9.60 -9.39 16.67
CA THR A 2 -8.30 -9.31 15.97
C THR A 2 -7.99 -7.85 15.69
N ASN A 3 -6.80 -7.39 16.04
CA ASN A 3 -6.36 -6.03 15.76
C ASN A 3 -6.32 -5.84 14.24
N ILE A 4 -7.02 -4.83 13.73
CA ILE A 4 -7.16 -4.56 12.30
C ILE A 4 -5.79 -4.41 11.61
N TYR A 5 -4.81 -3.84 12.31
CA TYR A 5 -3.44 -3.69 11.84
C TYR A 5 -2.71 -5.03 11.72
N GLU A 6 -2.96 -5.97 12.63
CA GLU A 6 -2.40 -7.33 12.55
C GLU A 6 -2.99 -8.09 11.37
N LYS A 7 -4.29 -7.94 11.13
CA LYS A 7 -4.96 -8.57 10.00
C LYS A 7 -4.40 -8.07 8.67
N VAL A 8 -4.25 -6.75 8.50
CA VAL A 8 -3.68 -6.17 7.27
C VAL A 8 -2.22 -6.61 7.08
N LYS A 9 -1.42 -6.68 8.15
CA LYS A 9 -0.05 -7.22 8.07
C LYS A 9 -0.03 -8.68 7.62
N GLN A 10 -0.89 -9.53 8.18
CA GLN A 10 -1.02 -10.93 7.76
C GLN A 10 -1.42 -11.04 6.27
N ASP A 11 -2.37 -10.21 5.82
CA ASP A 11 -2.82 -10.23 4.43
C ASP A 11 -1.74 -9.73 3.47
N LEU A 12 -0.91 -8.76 3.87
CA LEU A 12 0.29 -8.34 3.14
C LEU A 12 1.31 -9.48 3.01
N ASP A 13 1.60 -10.17 4.12
CA ASP A 13 2.54 -11.30 4.12
C ASP A 13 2.06 -12.43 3.20
N ASN A 14 0.77 -12.75 3.24
CA ASN A 14 0.14 -13.70 2.34
C ASN A 14 0.25 -13.24 0.88
N PHE A 15 -0.08 -11.99 0.58
CA PHE A 15 -0.02 -11.45 -0.78
C PHE A 15 1.40 -11.56 -1.36
N TYR A 16 2.42 -11.13 -0.62
CA TYR A 16 3.80 -11.12 -1.10
C TYR A 16 4.50 -12.49 -1.06
N SER A 17 3.93 -13.48 -0.39
CA SER A 17 4.42 -14.87 -0.42
C SER A 17 3.89 -15.66 -1.62
N ASN A 18 2.86 -15.15 -2.30
CA ASN A 18 2.26 -15.78 -3.46
C ASN A 18 2.85 -15.24 -4.77
N ASN A 19 3.09 -16.12 -5.74
CA ASN A 19 3.41 -15.73 -7.11
C ASN A 19 2.12 -15.61 -7.92
N ASP A 20 1.49 -14.43 -7.86
CA ASP A 20 0.34 -14.10 -8.71
C ASP A 20 0.82 -13.66 -10.11
N SER A 21 0.21 -14.22 -11.15
CA SER A 21 0.48 -13.89 -12.57
C SER A 21 -0.55 -12.94 -13.17
N ASN A 22 -1.29 -12.21 -12.34
CA ASN A 22 -2.31 -11.25 -12.76
C ASN A 22 -1.78 -10.24 -13.79
N ILE A 23 -2.32 -10.32 -15.01
CA ILE A 23 -1.91 -9.48 -16.15
C ILE A 23 -2.28 -8.01 -15.98
N TRP A 24 -3.21 -7.69 -15.08
CA TRP A 24 -3.68 -6.34 -14.83
C TRP A 24 -2.87 -5.61 -13.75
N ARG A 25 -1.98 -6.31 -13.05
CA ARG A 25 -1.12 -5.73 -12.01
C ARG A 25 -0.09 -4.78 -12.61
N ASN A 26 0.02 -3.61 -12.01
CA ASN A 26 1.03 -2.63 -12.39
C ASN A 26 2.43 -3.14 -12.05
N LYS A 27 3.35 -3.02 -13.00
CA LYS A 27 4.76 -3.40 -12.82
C LYS A 27 5.68 -2.23 -12.48
N ASN A 28 5.24 -1.01 -12.81
CA ASN A 28 6.08 0.20 -12.77
C ASN A 28 5.42 1.37 -12.02
N HIS A 29 4.20 1.21 -11.52
CA HIS A 29 3.48 2.23 -10.76
C HIS A 29 3.11 1.68 -9.38
N ILE A 30 2.90 2.59 -8.43
CA ILE A 30 2.39 2.22 -7.11
C ILE A 30 0.95 1.71 -7.27
N GLU A 31 0.71 0.51 -6.75
CA GLU A 31 -0.60 -0.12 -6.61
C GLU A 31 -0.64 -0.79 -5.23
N MET A 32 -1.80 -0.76 -4.57
CA MET A 32 -1.95 -1.47 -3.30
C MET A 32 -2.10 -2.98 -3.52
N PRO A 33 -1.53 -3.83 -2.65
CA PRO A 33 -1.62 -5.28 -2.71
C PRO A 33 -3.04 -5.85 -2.79
N PHE A 34 -4.03 -5.13 -2.28
CA PHE A 34 -5.44 -5.50 -2.32
C PHE A 34 -6.30 -4.29 -1.95
N GLY A 35 -7.60 -4.39 -2.19
CA GLY A 35 -8.56 -3.34 -1.86
C GLY A 35 -8.44 -2.11 -2.78
N LEU A 36 -9.01 -0.99 -2.35
CA LEU A 36 -9.08 0.23 -3.16
C LEU A 36 -8.10 1.29 -2.67
N VAL A 37 -7.25 1.76 -3.59
CA VAL A 37 -6.38 2.94 -3.41
C VAL A 37 -6.96 4.12 -4.18
N ASN A 38 -6.88 5.32 -3.59
CA ASN A 38 -7.24 6.55 -4.28
C ASN A 38 -6.20 7.64 -4.05
N ASP A 39 -6.58 8.76 -3.44
CA ASP A 39 -5.83 10.01 -3.47
C ASP A 39 -4.42 9.85 -2.88
N PRO A 40 -3.38 10.38 -3.55
CA PRO A 40 -2.09 10.56 -2.91
C PRO A 40 -2.20 11.63 -1.82
N ASN A 41 -1.56 11.38 -0.69
CA ASN A 41 -1.52 12.26 0.47
C ASN A 41 -0.07 12.42 0.95
N GLY A 42 0.23 13.52 1.62
CA GLY A 42 1.47 13.68 2.39
C GLY A 42 2.78 13.47 1.64
N LEU A 43 2.81 13.63 0.31
CA LEU A 43 4.04 13.52 -0.48
C LEU A 43 5.08 14.49 0.07
N SER A 44 6.17 13.95 0.61
CA SER A 44 7.18 14.72 1.33
C SER A 44 8.54 14.04 1.24
N TYR A 45 9.61 14.81 1.46
CA TYR A 45 10.96 14.28 1.61
C TYR A 45 11.41 14.46 3.05
N PHE A 46 11.77 13.37 3.71
CA PHE A 46 12.18 13.36 5.11
C PHE A 46 13.18 12.23 5.37
N ASN A 47 14.21 12.51 6.18
CA ASN A 47 15.21 11.53 6.61
C ASN A 47 15.81 10.69 5.45
N GLY A 48 16.18 11.36 4.35
CA GLY A 48 16.84 10.74 3.21
C GLY A 48 15.91 10.02 2.21
N LYS A 49 14.59 10.03 2.41
CA LYS A 49 13.62 9.31 1.56
C LYS A 49 12.41 10.17 1.22
N TYR A 50 11.79 9.89 0.08
CA TYR A 50 10.45 10.35 -0.22
C TYR A 50 9.44 9.45 0.49
N HIS A 51 8.49 10.06 1.19
CA HIS A 51 7.36 9.44 1.84
C HIS A 51 6.11 9.81 1.04
N ILE A 52 5.37 8.80 0.58
CA ILE A 52 4.15 8.97 -0.18
C ILE A 52 3.05 8.22 0.54
N PHE A 53 2.03 8.95 0.98
CA PHE A 53 0.86 8.36 1.59
C PHE A 53 -0.25 8.22 0.54
N TYR A 54 -1.15 7.27 0.74
CA TYR A 54 -2.35 7.12 -0.08
C TYR A 54 -3.56 6.82 0.81
N GLN A 55 -4.73 7.30 0.41
CA GLN A 55 -5.97 6.75 0.95
C GLN A 55 -6.14 5.30 0.48
N TRP A 56 -6.27 4.38 1.44
CA TRP A 56 -6.38 2.95 1.18
C TRP A 56 -7.53 2.33 1.98
N ASN A 57 -8.39 1.57 1.30
CA ASN A 57 -9.34 0.65 1.92
C ASN A 57 -8.83 -0.78 1.72
N PRO A 58 -8.17 -1.39 2.72
CA PRO A 58 -7.66 -2.75 2.61
C PRO A 58 -8.75 -3.83 2.68
N PHE A 59 -10.00 -3.49 3.02
CA PHE A 59 -11.08 -4.47 3.26
C PHE A 59 -12.01 -4.67 2.07
N GLY A 60 -11.84 -3.89 0.99
CA GLY A 60 -12.66 -4.04 -0.19
C GLY A 60 -12.44 -2.95 -1.23
N CYS A 61 -13.10 -3.11 -2.38
CA CYS A 61 -12.96 -2.21 -3.52
C CYS A 61 -13.97 -1.05 -3.51
N GLU A 62 -14.31 -0.54 -2.31
CA GLU A 62 -15.29 0.53 -2.12
C GLU A 62 -14.63 1.79 -1.56
N HIS A 63 -15.23 2.95 -1.82
CA HIS A 63 -14.83 4.23 -1.22
C HIS A 63 -15.31 4.36 0.25
N LYS A 64 -14.93 3.41 1.09
CA LYS A 64 -15.21 3.36 2.54
C LYS A 64 -13.92 3.10 3.33
N THR A 65 -14.02 3.10 4.65
CA THR A 65 -13.01 2.60 5.62
C THR A 65 -11.56 2.98 5.27
N LYS A 66 -11.35 4.27 5.00
CA LYS A 66 -10.07 4.81 4.54
C LYS A 66 -9.04 4.83 5.66
N HIS A 67 -7.87 4.32 5.34
CA HIS A 67 -6.65 4.40 6.14
C HIS A 67 -5.56 5.07 5.30
N TRP A 68 -4.45 5.43 5.94
CA TRP A 68 -3.27 5.86 5.20
C TRP A 68 -2.34 4.69 4.96
N ALA A 69 -1.99 4.46 3.70
CA ALA A 69 -0.90 3.57 3.32
C ALA A 69 0.35 4.40 3.05
N LEU A 70 1.47 4.08 3.67
CA LEU A 70 2.76 4.71 3.43
C LEU A 70 3.65 3.82 2.57
N VAL A 71 4.15 4.36 1.46
CA VAL A 71 5.28 3.82 0.70
C VAL A 71 6.44 4.80 0.71
N LYS A 72 7.67 4.29 0.71
CA LYS A 72 8.89 5.11 0.71
C LYS A 72 9.73 4.77 -0.52
N THR A 73 10.43 5.77 -1.05
CA THR A 73 11.36 5.60 -2.17
C THR A 73 12.54 6.57 -2.07
N THR A 74 13.63 6.28 -2.76
CA THR A 74 14.76 7.20 -2.96
C THR A 74 14.88 7.66 -4.41
N ASP A 75 14.19 7.01 -5.36
CA ASP A 75 14.41 7.16 -6.80
C ASP A 75 13.11 7.23 -7.63
N PHE A 76 11.93 7.14 -7.01
CA PHE A 76 10.62 7.08 -7.69
C PHE A 76 10.44 5.90 -8.66
N VAL A 77 11.29 4.89 -8.55
CA VAL A 77 11.20 3.64 -9.33
C VAL A 77 10.97 2.46 -8.39
N ASN A 78 11.73 2.40 -7.30
CA ASN A 78 11.67 1.33 -6.31
C ASN A 78 10.96 1.84 -5.06
N PHE A 79 9.84 1.19 -4.71
CA PHE A 79 9.02 1.54 -3.55
C PHE A 79 9.06 0.42 -2.52
N THR A 80 9.03 0.77 -1.24
CA THR A 80 8.84 -0.21 -0.16
C THR A 80 7.45 -0.85 -0.25
N LYS A 81 7.28 -2.03 0.37
CA LYS A 81 5.95 -2.56 0.67
C LYS A 81 5.14 -1.49 1.46
N PRO A 82 3.81 -1.39 1.23
CA PRO A 82 2.99 -0.42 1.92
C PRO A 82 2.86 -0.77 3.40
N GLU A 83 2.88 0.26 4.24
CA GLU A 83 2.62 0.20 5.66
C GLU A 83 1.29 0.90 5.96
N ILE A 84 0.37 0.23 6.67
CA ILE A 84 -0.87 0.86 7.14
C ILE A 84 -0.57 1.70 8.40
N ILE A 85 -1.06 2.94 8.40
CA ILE A 85 -0.94 3.93 9.48
C ILE A 85 -2.34 4.21 10.04
#